data_AF-A0A6M3Y4R2-F1
#
_entry.id   AF-A0A6M3Y4R2-F1
#
_cell.length_a   1.000
_cell.length_b   1.000
_cell.length_c   1.000
_cell.angle_alpha   90.00
_cell.angle_beta   90.00
_cell.angle_gamma   90.00
#
_symmetry.space_group_name_H-M   'P 1'
#
loop_
_entity.id
_entity.type
_entity.pdbx_description
1 polymer ?
#
loop_
_entity_poly.entity_id
_entity_poly.type
_entity_poly.pdbx_seq_one_letter_code
_entity_poly.pdbx_strand_id
1 'polypeptide(L)'
;MIKGDHDRLKDLAKWNICAEHKTPLEVAWYGDEKTWVLRCGHDHYPDTITRQLSLTEEYKAGGELPGHIEDKVKKGMRRRAMQQGKQPAAVTFPGVPAADLGTGELLVPEAVKALVDYAHRYGLDPARGHVVLMYGKPYITIDGYLHHARQSKVPYSLQSRPLDDVELKGYRAPENAHVWISKVKMSVTGEEFIGYGVVTQDEITEESRGKPGQLRSPVVAKHPQLLAQKRAEWQTLRRAFPIGGEE
;
A
#
# COMPACT_ATOMS: atom_id res chain seq x y z
N MET A 1 36.69 -10.00 -7.36
CA MET A 1 36.50 -9.49 -6.00
C MET A 1 35.27 -8.61 -5.92
N ILE A 2 34.28 -9.02 -5.12
CA ILE A 2 33.06 -8.25 -4.87
C ILE A 2 33.32 -7.25 -3.72
N LYS A 3 33.14 -5.96 -4.01
CA LYS A 3 33.35 -4.83 -3.08
C LYS A 3 32.02 -4.17 -2.72
N GLY A 4 31.92 -3.53 -1.57
CA GLY A 4 30.71 -2.81 -1.19
C GLY A 4 30.71 -2.26 0.22
N ASP A 5 29.56 -1.72 0.62
CA ASP A 5 29.31 -1.35 2.01
C ASP A 5 29.30 -2.59 2.92
N HIS A 6 29.82 -2.45 4.14
CA HIS A 6 29.97 -3.56 5.08
C HIS A 6 28.64 -4.28 5.36
N ASP A 7 27.55 -3.53 5.58
CA ASP A 7 26.26 -4.14 5.96
C ASP A 7 25.62 -4.85 4.77
N ARG A 8 25.74 -4.26 3.58
CA ARG A 8 25.33 -4.91 2.33
C ARG A 8 26.10 -6.21 2.08
N LEU A 9 27.42 -6.22 2.31
CA LEU A 9 28.25 -7.41 2.14
C LEU A 9 27.91 -8.49 3.18
N LYS A 10 27.59 -8.08 4.41
CA LYS A 10 27.16 -9.00 5.46
C LYS A 10 25.83 -9.68 5.12
N ASP A 11 24.88 -8.94 4.56
CA ASP A 11 23.63 -9.51 4.05
C ASP A 11 23.84 -10.46 2.87
N LEU A 12 24.76 -10.12 1.95
CA LEU A 12 25.14 -11.02 0.86
C LEU A 12 25.80 -12.30 1.38
N ALA A 13 26.72 -12.21 2.33
CA ALA A 13 27.42 -13.35 2.90
C ALA A 13 26.48 -14.36 3.59
N LYS A 14 25.36 -13.88 4.16
CA LYS A 14 24.40 -14.72 4.87
C LYS A 14 23.67 -15.74 3.97
N TRP A 15 23.46 -15.39 2.71
CA TRP A 15 22.62 -16.17 1.78
C TRP A 15 23.40 -16.74 0.60
N ASN A 16 24.72 -16.56 0.57
CA ASN A 16 25.55 -16.95 -0.55
C ASN A 16 26.83 -17.62 -0.09
N ILE A 17 27.33 -18.51 -0.94
CA ILE A 17 28.60 -19.21 -0.79
C ILE A 17 29.50 -18.86 -1.98
N CYS A 18 30.80 -19.11 -1.84
CA CYS A 18 31.74 -19.00 -2.93
C CYS A 18 31.34 -19.94 -4.07
N ALA A 19 31.23 -19.43 -5.30
CA ALA A 19 30.83 -20.25 -6.44
C ALA A 19 31.86 -21.34 -6.76
N GLU A 20 33.15 -21.07 -6.53
CA GLU A 20 34.27 -21.97 -6.79
C GLU A 20 34.47 -22.99 -5.67
N HIS A 21 34.66 -22.53 -4.44
CA HIS A 21 35.01 -23.40 -3.31
C HIS A 21 33.81 -23.97 -2.54
N LYS A 22 32.59 -23.47 -2.81
CA LYS A 22 31.37 -23.83 -2.08
C LYS A 22 31.43 -23.62 -0.56
N THR A 23 32.35 -22.78 -0.09
CA THR A 23 32.48 -22.41 1.32
C THR A 23 31.69 -21.14 1.65
N PRO A 24 31.28 -20.95 2.92
CA PRO A 24 30.72 -19.69 3.40
C PRO A 24 31.59 -18.49 3.06
N LEU A 25 30.92 -17.34 2.90
CA LEU A 25 31.56 -16.05 2.68
C LEU A 25 31.64 -15.29 4.00
N GLU A 26 32.72 -14.54 4.15
CA GLU A 26 32.98 -13.63 5.26
C GLU A 26 33.29 -12.25 4.71
N VAL A 27 32.94 -11.21 5.47
CA VAL A 27 33.29 -9.82 5.14
C VAL A 27 34.68 -9.54 5.69
N ALA A 28 35.61 -9.14 4.82
CA ALA A 28 36.99 -8.83 5.16
C ALA A 28 37.35 -7.40 4.73
N TRP A 29 38.24 -6.76 5.48
CA TRP A 29 38.82 -5.48 5.09
C TRP A 29 40.02 -5.71 4.17
N TYR A 30 39.99 -5.13 2.96
CA TYR A 30 41.08 -5.23 2.00
C TYR A 30 41.97 -3.98 2.09
N GLY A 31 43.15 -4.15 2.69
CA GLY A 31 44.03 -3.05 3.08
C GLY A 31 44.53 -2.19 1.93
N ASP A 32 44.88 -2.81 0.80
CA ASP A 32 45.49 -2.13 -0.36
C ASP A 32 44.55 -1.08 -0.97
N GLU A 33 43.26 -1.39 -1.04
CA GLU A 33 42.25 -0.51 -1.62
C GLU A 33 41.39 0.21 -0.57
N LYS A 34 41.65 -0.02 0.72
CA LYS A 34 40.88 0.52 1.84
C LYS A 34 39.37 0.34 1.67
N THR A 35 38.94 -0.90 1.40
CA THR A 35 37.53 -1.21 1.12
C THR A 35 37.11 -2.55 1.73
N TRP A 36 35.81 -2.75 1.93
CA TRP A 36 35.26 -4.03 2.38
C TRP A 36 35.01 -4.96 1.19
N VAL A 37 35.34 -6.23 1.37
CA VAL A 37 35.25 -7.27 0.33
C VAL A 37 34.69 -8.57 0.90
N LEU A 38 34.16 -9.43 0.01
CA LEU A 38 33.83 -10.81 0.37
C LEU A 38 35.04 -11.71 0.20
N ARG A 39 35.31 -12.53 1.21
CA ARG A 39 36.37 -13.53 1.24
C ARG A 39 35.75 -14.88 1.61
N CYS A 40 36.18 -15.96 0.98
CA CYS A 40 35.74 -17.31 1.36
C CYS A 40 36.74 -17.98 2.31
N GLY A 41 36.39 -19.11 2.91
CA GLY A 41 37.23 -19.83 3.88
C GLY A 41 38.59 -20.33 3.36
N HIS A 42 38.87 -20.21 2.07
CA HIS A 42 40.17 -20.55 1.44
C HIS A 42 41.05 -19.33 1.18
N ASP A 43 40.81 -18.21 1.88
CA ASP A 43 41.51 -16.94 1.66
C ASP A 43 41.41 -16.42 0.22
N HIS A 44 40.32 -16.80 -0.47
CA HIS A 44 40.03 -16.45 -1.85
C HIS A 44 38.98 -15.34 -1.93
N TYR A 45 39.14 -14.42 -2.88
CA TYR A 45 38.24 -13.29 -3.13
C TYR A 45 37.37 -13.55 -4.37
N PRO A 46 36.19 -14.18 -4.21
CA PRO A 46 35.39 -14.59 -5.37
C PRO A 46 34.99 -13.43 -6.28
N ASP A 47 34.99 -13.70 -7.58
CA ASP A 47 34.34 -12.88 -8.61
C ASP A 47 32.84 -13.19 -8.71
N THR A 48 32.46 -14.44 -8.41
CA THR A 48 31.07 -14.90 -8.48
C THR A 48 30.66 -15.62 -7.19
N ILE A 49 29.40 -15.45 -6.83
CA ILE A 49 28.78 -16.08 -5.65
C ILE A 49 27.59 -16.92 -6.09
N THR A 50 27.31 -17.99 -5.36
CA THR A 50 26.14 -18.83 -5.58
C THR A 50 25.22 -18.71 -4.38
N ARG A 51 23.92 -18.55 -4.63
CA ARG A 51 22.93 -18.52 -3.56
C ARG A 51 22.90 -19.87 -2.84
N GLN A 52 23.09 -19.86 -1.53
CA GLN A 52 22.85 -21.01 -0.69
C GLN A 52 21.35 -21.19 -0.54
N LEU A 53 20.83 -22.30 -1.05
CA LEU A 53 19.43 -22.64 -0.90
C LEU A 53 19.15 -22.96 0.58
N SER A 54 17.99 -22.55 1.06
CA SER A 54 17.53 -23.06 2.36
C SER A 54 17.24 -24.56 2.25
N LEU A 55 17.34 -25.30 3.36
CA LEU A 55 17.00 -26.74 3.41
C LEU A 55 15.60 -27.04 2.84
N THR A 56 14.67 -26.09 2.91
CA THR A 56 13.33 -26.25 2.32
C THR A 56 13.35 -26.06 0.80
N GLU A 57 14.17 -25.16 0.28
CA GLU A 57 14.37 -24.98 -1.16
C GLU A 57 15.17 -26.13 -1.77
N GLU A 58 16.20 -26.62 -1.09
CA GLU A 58 16.94 -27.84 -1.47
C GLU A 58 16.01 -29.04 -1.56
N TYR A 59 15.14 -29.23 -0.55
CA TYR A 59 14.12 -30.28 -0.57
C TYR A 59 13.17 -30.16 -1.77
N LYS A 60 12.71 -28.93 -2.07
CA LYS A 60 11.81 -28.68 -3.21
C LYS A 60 12.50 -28.86 -4.56
N ALA A 61 13.81 -28.63 -4.64
CA ALA A 61 14.61 -28.84 -5.83
C ALA A 61 14.95 -30.33 -6.06
N GLY A 62 14.51 -31.23 -5.17
CA GLY A 62 14.78 -32.67 -5.26
C GLY A 62 16.13 -33.09 -4.71
N GLY A 63 16.80 -32.25 -3.90
CA GLY A 63 18.03 -32.62 -3.22
C GLY A 63 17.80 -33.68 -2.14
N GLU A 64 18.72 -34.64 -2.04
CA GLU A 64 18.72 -35.63 -0.96
C GLU A 64 19.10 -34.97 0.36
N LEU A 65 18.18 -34.97 1.33
CA LEU A 65 18.42 -34.47 2.68
C LEU A 65 18.51 -35.64 3.66
N PRO A 66 19.30 -35.52 4.75
CA PRO A 66 19.26 -36.48 5.84
C PRO A 66 17.82 -36.65 6.38
N GLY A 67 17.38 -37.89 6.61
CA GLY A 67 15.98 -38.19 6.93
C GLY A 67 15.39 -37.39 8.10
N HIS A 68 16.19 -37.12 9.15
CA HIS A 68 15.76 -36.32 10.30
C HIS A 68 15.51 -34.83 9.95
N ILE A 69 16.17 -34.30 8.91
CA ILE A 69 15.95 -32.94 8.39
C ILE A 69 14.73 -32.94 7.49
N GLU A 70 14.59 -33.94 6.63
CA GLU A 70 13.44 -34.11 5.75
C GLU A 70 12.13 -34.14 6.56
N ASP A 71 12.09 -34.91 7.65
CA ASP A 71 10.93 -34.98 8.53
C ASP A 71 10.58 -33.63 9.18
N LYS A 72 11.60 -32.85 9.57
CA LYS A 72 11.39 -31.49 10.10
C LYS A 72 10.83 -30.56 9.03
N VAL A 73 11.36 -30.62 7.79
CA VAL A 73 10.86 -29.83 6.66
C VAL A 73 9.42 -30.22 6.32
N LYS A 74 9.12 -31.51 6.19
CA LYS A 74 7.76 -32.04 5.96
C LYS A 74 6.79 -31.61 7.06
N LYS A 75 7.18 -31.73 8.34
CA LYS A 75 6.35 -31.30 9.47
C LYS A 75 6.13 -29.78 9.47
N GLY A 76 7.15 -29.00 9.14
CA GLY A 76 7.06 -27.55 8.97
C GLY A 76 6.12 -27.15 7.83
N MET A 77 6.23 -27.80 6.67
CA MET A 77 5.34 -27.61 5.53
C MET A 77 3.90 -27.98 5.87
N ARG A 78 3.66 -29.12 6.53
CA ARG A 78 2.32 -29.53 7.02
C ARG A 78 1.74 -28.51 8.00
N ARG A 79 2.55 -28.01 8.93
CA ARG A 79 2.12 -26.98 9.90
C ARG A 79 1.73 -25.67 9.19
N ARG A 80 2.51 -25.23 8.20
CA ARG A 80 2.19 -24.05 7.39
C ARG A 80 0.94 -24.26 6.56
N ALA A 81 0.76 -25.43 5.95
CA ALA A 81 -0.46 -25.78 5.21
C ALA A 81 -1.70 -25.80 6.12
N MET A 82 -1.58 -26.35 7.35
CA MET A 82 -2.65 -26.30 8.35
C MET A 82 -2.95 -24.88 8.84
N GLN A 83 -1.93 -24.01 8.94
CA GLN A 83 -2.12 -22.59 9.28
C GLN A 83 -2.74 -21.81 8.12
N GLN A 84 -2.40 -22.10 6.88
CA GLN A 84 -3.03 -21.51 5.69
C GLN A 84 -4.49 -21.96 5.51
N GLY A 85 -4.84 -23.18 5.95
CA GLY A 85 -6.22 -23.67 5.98
C GLY A 85 -7.08 -23.07 7.10
N LYS A 86 -6.47 -22.57 8.18
CA LYS A 86 -7.14 -21.71 9.16
C LYS A 86 -7.10 -20.27 8.63
N GLN A 87 -7.89 -19.98 7.61
CA GLN A 87 -8.31 -18.59 7.45
C GLN A 87 -8.98 -18.20 8.77
N PRO A 88 -8.54 -17.13 9.46
CA PRO A 88 -9.28 -16.63 10.59
C PRO A 88 -10.71 -16.43 10.10
N ALA A 89 -11.67 -17.05 10.79
CA ALA A 89 -13.07 -16.86 10.47
C ALA A 89 -13.30 -15.35 10.35
N ALA A 90 -13.84 -14.90 9.21
CA ALA A 90 -14.05 -13.49 8.97
C ALA A 90 -14.81 -12.92 10.17
N VAL A 91 -14.16 -12.05 10.95
CA VAL A 91 -14.84 -11.38 12.06
C VAL A 91 -15.73 -10.34 11.40
N THR A 92 -17.01 -10.67 11.31
CA THR A 92 -18.03 -9.79 10.75
C THR A 92 -18.46 -8.82 11.85
N PHE A 93 -17.87 -7.63 11.86
CA PHE A 93 -18.50 -6.49 12.51
C PHE A 93 -19.62 -5.99 11.61
N PRO A 94 -20.90 -6.02 12.04
CA PRO A 94 -22.02 -5.60 11.20
C PRO A 94 -21.80 -4.19 10.64
N GLY A 95 -21.88 -4.07 9.31
CA GLY A 95 -21.73 -2.81 8.58
C GLY A 95 -20.28 -2.39 8.26
N VAL A 96 -19.27 -3.00 8.89
CA VAL A 96 -17.87 -2.71 8.55
C VAL A 96 -17.47 -3.56 7.33
N PRO A 97 -16.84 -2.99 6.28
CA PRO A 97 -16.36 -3.76 5.15
C PRO A 97 -15.45 -4.92 5.59
N ALA A 98 -15.75 -6.13 5.10
CA ALA A 98 -14.96 -7.32 5.44
C ALA A 98 -13.63 -7.42 4.69
N ALA A 99 -13.37 -6.52 3.74
CA ALA A 99 -12.18 -6.51 2.91
C ALA A 99 -11.61 -5.09 2.77
N ASP A 100 -10.30 -5.01 2.56
CA ASP A 100 -9.61 -3.78 2.14
C ASP A 100 -10.07 -3.41 0.73
N LEU A 101 -10.56 -2.19 0.53
CA LEU A 101 -11.11 -1.76 -0.75
C LEU A 101 -10.05 -1.55 -1.84
N GLY A 102 -8.78 -1.39 -1.45
CA GLY A 102 -7.65 -1.23 -2.35
C GLY A 102 -7.06 -2.55 -2.82
N THR A 103 -6.94 -3.55 -1.92
CA THR A 103 -6.33 -4.85 -2.24
C THR A 103 -7.35 -5.97 -2.49
N GLY A 104 -8.57 -5.85 -1.97
CA GLY A 104 -9.59 -6.90 -1.97
C GLY A 104 -9.33 -8.00 -0.94
N GLU A 105 -8.26 -7.90 -0.14
CA GLU A 105 -7.93 -8.89 0.88
C GLU A 105 -8.89 -8.79 2.07
N LEU A 106 -9.28 -9.93 2.61
CA LEU A 106 -10.12 -9.98 3.80
C LEU A 106 -9.40 -9.34 4.99
N LEU A 107 -10.12 -8.52 5.73
CA LEU A 107 -9.59 -7.87 6.92
C LEU A 107 -9.45 -8.89 8.05
N VAL A 108 -8.26 -8.93 8.64
CA VAL A 108 -8.02 -9.67 9.88
C VAL A 108 -8.68 -8.95 11.06
N PRO A 109 -9.08 -9.66 12.13
CA PRO A 109 -9.78 -9.07 13.27
C PRO A 109 -9.06 -7.87 13.89
N GLU A 110 -7.72 -7.92 13.92
CA GLU A 110 -6.88 -6.84 14.45
C GLU A 110 -6.98 -5.58 13.59
N ALA A 111 -7.05 -5.71 12.26
CA ALA A 111 -7.23 -4.60 11.34
C ALA A 111 -8.62 -3.98 11.47
N VAL A 112 -9.66 -4.81 11.62
CA VAL A 112 -11.03 -4.33 11.87
C VAL A 112 -11.09 -3.56 13.19
N LYS A 113 -10.50 -4.11 14.27
CA LYS A 113 -10.43 -3.42 15.56
C LYS A 113 -9.69 -2.09 15.45
N ALA A 114 -8.53 -2.05 14.79
CA ALA A 114 -7.77 -0.82 14.59
C ALA A 114 -8.55 0.23 13.78
N LEU A 115 -9.31 -0.18 12.77
CA LEU A 115 -10.17 0.69 11.98
C LEU A 115 -11.31 1.28 12.83
N VAL A 116 -11.93 0.46 13.69
CA VAL A 116 -12.97 0.90 14.62
C VAL A 116 -12.42 1.88 15.65
N ASP A 117 -11.27 1.57 16.26
CA ASP A 117 -10.61 2.45 17.22
C ASP A 117 -10.22 3.79 16.58
N TYR A 118 -9.73 3.77 15.34
CA TYR A 118 -9.45 4.97 14.54
C TYR A 118 -10.72 5.79 14.31
N ALA A 119 -11.82 5.15 13.87
CA ALA A 119 -13.06 5.85 13.59
C ALA A 119 -13.64 6.50 14.87
N HIS A 120 -13.67 5.77 15.99
CA HIS A 120 -14.14 6.29 17.27
C HIS A 120 -13.31 7.49 17.76
N ARG A 121 -11.98 7.45 17.61
CA ARG A 121 -11.11 8.58 17.99
C ARG A 121 -11.53 9.89 17.34
N TYR A 122 -12.00 9.84 16.10
CA TYR A 122 -12.40 11.03 15.34
C TYR A 122 -13.92 11.25 15.26
N GLY A 123 -14.71 10.53 16.08
CA GLY A 123 -16.17 10.66 16.06
C GLY A 123 -16.83 10.16 14.77
N LEU A 124 -16.20 9.21 14.09
CA LEU A 124 -16.66 8.61 12.84
C LEU A 124 -17.26 7.21 13.08
N ASP A 125 -18.04 6.73 12.11
CA ASP A 125 -18.75 5.45 12.17
C ASP A 125 -18.34 4.57 10.96
N PRO A 126 -17.54 3.53 11.18
CA PRO A 126 -17.10 2.65 10.09
C PRO A 126 -18.25 1.79 9.55
N ALA A 127 -19.32 1.55 10.33
CA ALA A 127 -20.48 0.79 9.88
C ALA A 127 -21.35 1.58 8.90
N ARG A 128 -21.24 2.92 8.91
CA ARG A 128 -21.84 3.83 7.92
C ARG A 128 -20.91 4.13 6.75
N GLY A 129 -19.73 3.52 6.70
CA GLY A 129 -18.74 3.78 5.67
C GLY A 129 -18.05 5.14 5.80
N HIS A 130 -18.04 5.79 6.97
CA HIS A 130 -17.31 7.04 7.17
C HIS A 130 -15.78 6.83 7.06
N VAL A 131 -15.30 5.65 7.45
CA VAL A 131 -13.91 5.23 7.32
C VAL A 131 -13.88 3.83 6.73
N VAL A 132 -12.98 3.61 5.79
CA VAL A 132 -12.72 2.32 5.13
C VAL A 132 -11.24 2.02 5.17
N LEU A 133 -10.84 0.75 4.98
CA LEU A 133 -9.43 0.41 4.76
C LEU A 133 -9.14 0.41 3.25
N MET A 134 -8.05 1.08 2.87
CA MET A 134 -7.59 1.13 1.49
C MET A 134 -6.06 1.04 1.47
N TYR A 135 -5.54 -0.01 0.83
CA TYR A 135 -4.10 -0.30 0.75
C TYR A 135 -3.42 -0.37 2.14
N GLY A 136 -4.11 -0.98 3.10
CA GLY A 136 -3.64 -1.16 4.48
C GLY A 136 -3.69 0.11 5.33
N LYS A 137 -4.29 1.20 4.84
CA LYS A 137 -4.39 2.48 5.57
C LYS A 137 -5.86 2.87 5.77
N PRO A 138 -6.21 3.47 6.93
CA PRO A 138 -7.54 4.03 7.12
C PRO A 138 -7.74 5.22 6.18
N TYR A 139 -8.87 5.23 5.48
CA TYR A 139 -9.26 6.27 4.53
C TYR A 139 -10.62 6.83 4.96
N ILE A 140 -10.69 8.14 5.22
CA ILE A 140 -11.93 8.84 5.54
C ILE A 140 -12.66 9.16 4.24
N THR A 141 -13.88 8.66 4.09
CA THR A 141 -14.69 8.84 2.88
C THR A 141 -15.29 10.24 2.83
N ILE A 142 -15.87 10.60 1.68
CA ILE A 142 -16.63 11.85 1.56
C ILE A 142 -17.79 11.92 2.56
N ASP A 143 -18.46 10.79 2.81
CA ASP A 143 -19.54 10.70 3.80
C ASP A 143 -19.01 10.94 5.22
N GLY A 144 -17.81 10.47 5.53
CA GLY A 144 -17.12 10.76 6.78
C GLY A 144 -16.84 12.26 6.96
N TYR A 145 -16.36 12.94 5.91
CA TYR A 145 -16.15 14.40 5.97
C TYR A 145 -17.45 15.19 6.05
N LEU A 146 -18.50 14.80 5.32
CA LEU A 146 -19.82 15.42 5.42
C LEU A 146 -20.42 15.24 6.81
N HIS A 147 -20.24 14.07 7.43
CA HIS A 147 -20.65 13.82 8.80
C HIS A 147 -19.90 14.73 9.79
N HIS A 148 -18.57 14.79 9.68
CA HIS A 148 -17.72 15.63 10.51
C HIS A 148 -18.07 17.12 10.38
N ALA A 149 -18.26 17.60 9.15
CA ALA A 149 -18.68 18.97 8.88
C ALA A 149 -20.03 19.29 9.55
N ARG A 150 -21.00 18.37 9.51
CA ARG A 150 -22.29 18.53 10.21
C ARG A 150 -22.13 18.55 11.74
N GLN A 151 -21.23 17.75 12.29
CA GLN A 151 -20.95 17.73 13.73
C GLN A 151 -20.32 19.04 14.23
N SER A 152 -19.56 19.74 13.38
CA SER A 152 -18.95 21.03 13.74
C SER A 152 -19.98 22.13 14.06
N LYS A 153 -21.22 21.99 13.57
CA LYS A 153 -22.29 22.99 13.65
C LYS A 153 -21.93 24.35 13.04
N VAL A 154 -20.82 24.44 12.28
CA VAL A 154 -20.44 25.64 11.53
C VAL A 154 -21.28 25.69 10.25
N PRO A 155 -22.08 26.74 10.02
CA PRO A 155 -22.83 26.86 8.77
C PRO A 155 -21.89 27.10 7.59
N TYR A 156 -22.07 26.34 6.51
CA TYR A 156 -21.28 26.45 5.27
C TYR A 156 -22.15 26.19 4.04
N SER A 157 -21.68 26.64 2.87
CA SER A 157 -22.20 26.21 1.58
C SER A 157 -21.15 25.40 0.83
N LEU A 158 -21.57 24.34 0.13
CA LEU A 158 -20.74 23.51 -0.73
C LEU A 158 -21.29 23.59 -2.14
N GLN A 159 -20.45 24.01 -3.10
CA GLN A 159 -20.81 24.09 -4.50
C GLN A 159 -19.76 23.39 -5.34
N SER A 160 -20.21 22.53 -6.25
CA SER A 160 -19.34 21.76 -7.15
C SER A 160 -19.80 21.94 -8.58
N ARG A 161 -18.86 22.12 -9.51
CA ARG A 161 -19.14 22.16 -10.95
C ARG A 161 -17.95 21.68 -11.76
N PRO A 162 -18.15 21.23 -13.01
CA PRO A 162 -17.04 21.07 -13.94
C PRO A 162 -16.34 22.42 -14.18
N LEU A 163 -15.05 22.37 -14.51
CA LEU A 163 -14.33 23.54 -15.01
C LEU A 163 -14.84 23.89 -16.41
N ASP A 164 -14.87 25.19 -16.73
CA ASP A 164 -15.09 25.63 -18.11
C ASP A 164 -13.80 25.56 -18.94
N ASP A 165 -13.92 25.78 -20.26
CA ASP A 165 -12.79 25.68 -21.19
C ASP A 165 -11.65 26.66 -20.90
N VAL A 166 -11.96 27.82 -20.30
CA VAL A 166 -10.96 28.85 -19.96
C VAL A 166 -10.19 28.41 -18.70
N GLU A 167 -10.92 27.93 -17.70
CA GLU A 167 -10.36 27.37 -16.46
C GLU A 167 -9.53 26.11 -16.72
N LEU A 168 -9.99 25.22 -17.61
CA LEU A 168 -9.26 24.00 -17.98
C LEU A 168 -7.89 24.34 -18.60
N LYS A 169 -7.85 25.35 -19.49
CA LYS A 169 -6.60 25.86 -20.07
C LYS A 169 -5.68 26.44 -19.01
N GLY A 170 -6.23 27.22 -18.07
CA GLY A 170 -5.48 27.78 -16.94
C GLY A 170 -4.93 26.70 -15.99
N TYR A 171 -5.71 25.66 -15.73
CA TYR A 171 -5.34 24.53 -14.88
C TYR A 171 -4.27 23.62 -15.52
N ARG A 172 -4.05 23.73 -16.83
CA ARG A 172 -3.19 22.83 -17.62
C ARG A 172 -3.63 21.37 -17.48
N ALA A 173 -4.94 21.14 -17.55
CA ALA A 173 -5.50 19.80 -17.50
C ALA A 173 -4.95 18.93 -18.65
N PRO A 174 -4.64 17.65 -18.41
CA PRO A 174 -4.34 16.72 -19.49
C PRO A 174 -5.49 16.65 -20.51
N GLU A 175 -5.16 16.34 -21.76
CA GLU A 175 -6.17 16.21 -22.81
C GLU A 175 -7.21 15.14 -22.43
N ASN A 176 -8.49 15.42 -22.69
CA ASN A 176 -9.63 14.57 -22.34
C ASN A 176 -9.80 14.27 -20.83
N ALA A 177 -9.13 15.01 -19.93
CA ALA A 177 -9.36 14.85 -18.50
C ALA A 177 -10.71 15.45 -18.08
N HIS A 178 -11.39 14.78 -17.14
CA HIS A 178 -12.54 15.34 -16.44
C HIS A 178 -12.06 16.07 -15.19
N VAL A 179 -12.22 17.39 -15.16
CA VAL A 179 -11.83 18.22 -14.02
C VAL A 179 -13.04 18.89 -13.41
N TRP A 180 -13.14 18.78 -12.09
CA TRP A 180 -14.16 19.43 -11.28
C TRP A 180 -13.51 20.35 -10.25
N ILE A 181 -14.18 21.47 -9.99
CA ILE A 181 -13.86 22.38 -8.89
C ILE A 181 -14.98 22.30 -7.86
N SER A 182 -14.60 22.26 -6.60
CA SER A 182 -15.53 22.35 -5.48
C SER A 182 -15.11 23.46 -4.52
N LYS A 183 -16.07 24.25 -4.07
CA LYS A 183 -15.88 25.40 -3.19
C LYS A 183 -16.70 25.22 -1.92
N VAL A 184 -16.06 25.39 -0.77
CA VAL A 184 -16.72 25.51 0.53
C VAL A 184 -16.56 26.94 1.01
N LYS A 185 -17.68 27.60 1.33
CA LYS A 185 -17.68 28.93 1.91
C LYS A 185 -18.25 28.88 3.32
N MET A 186 -17.48 29.34 4.29
CA MET A 186 -17.92 29.44 5.69
C MET A 186 -18.85 30.64 5.83
N SER A 187 -20.08 30.43 6.32
CA SER A 187 -21.05 31.52 6.42
C SER A 187 -20.66 32.56 7.47
N VAL A 188 -19.89 32.17 8.48
CA VAL A 188 -19.50 33.02 9.61
C VAL A 188 -18.26 33.85 9.29
N THR A 189 -17.17 33.21 8.85
CA THR A 189 -15.90 33.90 8.57
C THR A 189 -15.83 34.46 7.15
N GLY A 190 -16.67 33.95 6.23
CA GLY A 190 -16.58 34.26 4.80
C GLY A 190 -15.41 33.57 4.09
N GLU A 191 -14.60 32.78 4.81
CA GLU A 191 -13.46 32.07 4.24
C GLU A 191 -13.90 31.05 3.19
N GLU A 192 -13.09 30.95 2.14
CA GLU A 192 -13.34 30.07 1.00
C GLU A 192 -12.22 29.05 0.86
N PHE A 193 -12.62 27.78 0.80
CA PHE A 193 -11.73 26.65 0.53
C PHE A 193 -12.07 26.10 -0.85
N ILE A 194 -11.03 25.81 -1.63
CA ILE A 194 -11.16 25.29 -2.99
C ILE A 194 -10.45 23.94 -3.06
N GLY A 195 -11.03 23.00 -3.78
CA GLY A 195 -10.47 21.68 -4.08
C GLY A 195 -10.76 21.29 -5.52
N TYR A 196 -9.86 20.51 -6.10
CA TYR A 196 -9.95 20.06 -7.49
C TYR A 196 -9.99 18.54 -7.54
N GLY A 197 -10.81 18.01 -8.42
CA GLY A 197 -10.87 16.58 -8.69
C GLY A 197 -10.60 16.33 -10.16
N VAL A 198 -9.63 15.48 -10.43
CA VAL A 198 -9.18 15.15 -11.78
C VAL A 198 -9.34 13.66 -11.99
N VAL A 199 -9.86 13.28 -13.15
CA VAL A 199 -9.80 11.91 -13.69
C VAL A 199 -9.26 12.02 -15.10
N THR A 200 -8.10 11.41 -15.35
CA THR A 200 -7.42 11.48 -16.65
C THR A 200 -7.90 10.39 -17.58
N GLN A 201 -7.71 10.58 -18.90
CA GLN A 201 -8.01 9.55 -19.88
C GLN A 201 -7.22 8.26 -19.62
N ASP A 202 -5.96 8.38 -19.23
CA ASP A 202 -5.12 7.23 -18.85
C ASP A 202 -5.73 6.42 -17.70
N GLU A 203 -6.35 7.07 -16.72
CA GLU A 203 -6.98 6.38 -15.58
C GLU A 203 -8.27 5.64 -16.00
N ILE A 204 -9.00 6.20 -16.96
CA ILE A 204 -10.23 5.62 -17.53
C ILE A 204 -9.91 4.35 -18.32
N THR A 205 -8.80 4.36 -19.07
CA THR A 205 -8.39 3.26 -19.94
C THR A 205 -7.36 2.33 -19.31
N GLU A 206 -6.88 2.61 -18.10
CA GLU A 206 -5.84 1.80 -17.45
C GLU A 206 -6.29 0.35 -17.30
N GLU A 207 -5.49 -0.59 -17.79
CA GLU A 207 -5.75 -2.02 -17.61
C GLU A 207 -5.18 -2.55 -16.29
N SER A 208 -5.83 -3.58 -15.76
CA SER A 208 -5.38 -4.29 -14.57
C SER A 208 -4.10 -5.05 -14.86
N ARG A 209 -3.03 -4.74 -14.11
CA ARG A 209 -1.75 -5.47 -14.18
C ARG A 209 -1.89 -6.96 -13.86
N GLY A 210 -2.87 -7.33 -13.03
CA GLY A 210 -3.11 -8.72 -12.64
C GLY A 210 -4.03 -9.49 -13.58
N LYS A 211 -4.84 -8.80 -14.39
CA LYS A 211 -5.81 -9.39 -15.31
C LYS A 211 -5.82 -8.60 -16.63
N PRO A 212 -4.88 -8.89 -17.55
CA PRO A 212 -4.81 -8.23 -18.85
C PRO A 212 -6.15 -8.27 -19.59
N GLY A 213 -6.55 -7.17 -20.23
CA GLY A 213 -7.85 -7.02 -20.89
C GLY A 213 -9.03 -6.67 -19.98
N GLN A 214 -8.82 -6.52 -18.66
CA GLN A 214 -9.80 -5.92 -17.75
C GLN A 214 -9.36 -4.53 -17.34
N LEU A 215 -10.30 -3.58 -17.27
CA LEU A 215 -10.03 -2.24 -16.73
C LEU A 215 -9.62 -2.35 -15.26
N ARG A 216 -8.60 -1.58 -14.88
CA ARG A 216 -8.11 -1.48 -13.49
C ARG A 216 -9.22 -1.00 -12.55
N SER A 217 -10.04 -0.05 -13.00
CA SER A 217 -11.17 0.45 -12.24
C SER A 217 -12.40 0.65 -13.15
N PRO A 218 -13.29 -0.36 -13.24
CA PRO A 218 -14.51 -0.27 -14.03
C PRO A 218 -15.41 0.92 -13.63
N VAL A 219 -15.36 1.33 -12.36
CA VAL A 219 -16.14 2.47 -11.84
C VAL A 219 -15.61 3.80 -12.39
N VAL A 220 -14.28 3.96 -12.48
CA VAL A 220 -13.66 5.16 -13.08
C VAL A 220 -14.10 5.27 -14.53
N ALA A 221 -14.04 4.18 -15.29
CA ALA A 221 -14.42 4.17 -16.70
C ALA A 221 -15.92 4.45 -16.91
N LYS A 222 -16.78 3.90 -16.07
CA LYS A 222 -18.23 4.07 -16.18
C LYS A 222 -18.71 5.46 -15.75
N HIS A 223 -18.05 6.08 -14.76
CA HIS A 223 -18.52 7.32 -14.13
C HIS A 223 -17.39 8.31 -13.83
N PRO A 224 -16.59 8.74 -14.84
CA PRO A 224 -15.39 9.56 -14.59
C PRO A 224 -15.72 10.95 -14.05
N GLN A 225 -16.80 11.59 -14.55
CA GLN A 225 -17.23 12.90 -14.05
C GLN A 225 -17.67 12.86 -12.59
N LEU A 226 -18.43 11.84 -12.19
CA LEU A 226 -18.88 11.68 -10.81
C LEU A 226 -17.69 11.45 -9.86
N LEU A 227 -16.68 10.71 -10.31
CA LEU A 227 -15.48 10.48 -9.51
C LEU A 227 -14.64 11.77 -9.39
N ALA A 228 -14.49 12.54 -10.47
CA ALA A 228 -13.85 13.84 -10.42
C ALA A 228 -14.59 14.78 -9.44
N GLN A 229 -15.92 14.86 -9.50
CA GLN A 229 -16.72 15.62 -8.54
C GLN A 229 -16.43 15.21 -7.09
N LYS A 230 -16.53 13.91 -6.79
CA LYS A 230 -16.31 13.38 -5.43
C LYS A 230 -14.89 13.67 -4.93
N ARG A 231 -13.86 13.60 -5.80
CA ARG A 231 -12.48 13.98 -5.45
C ARG A 231 -12.36 15.46 -5.12
N ALA A 232 -13.01 16.33 -5.91
CA ALA A 232 -13.03 17.76 -5.66
C ALA A 232 -13.66 18.07 -4.30
N GLU A 233 -14.86 17.55 -4.05
CA GLU A 233 -15.59 17.73 -2.79
C GLU A 233 -14.80 17.20 -1.58
N TRP A 234 -14.21 16.02 -1.71
CA TRP A 234 -13.38 15.44 -0.66
C TRP A 234 -12.17 16.32 -0.32
N GLN A 235 -11.46 16.83 -1.33
CA GLN A 235 -10.33 17.74 -1.10
C GLN A 235 -10.77 19.04 -0.43
N THR A 236 -11.89 19.62 -0.88
CA THR A 236 -12.40 20.87 -0.33
C THR A 236 -12.86 20.71 1.11
N LEU A 237 -13.64 19.68 1.41
CA LEU A 237 -14.10 19.39 2.77
C LEU A 237 -12.94 19.09 3.71
N ARG A 238 -11.92 18.36 3.26
CA ARG A 238 -10.71 18.09 4.07
C ARG A 238 -9.96 19.36 4.47
N ARG A 239 -9.93 20.37 3.58
CA ARG A 239 -9.29 21.66 3.85
C ARG A 239 -10.14 22.52 4.80
N ALA A 240 -11.45 22.52 4.59
CA ALA A 240 -12.41 23.31 5.37
C ALA A 240 -12.66 22.74 6.78
N PHE A 241 -12.63 21.41 6.93
CA PHE A 241 -12.92 20.67 8.16
C PHE A 241 -11.84 19.60 8.40
N PRO A 242 -10.63 20.00 8.80
CA PRO A 242 -9.53 19.07 9.01
C PRO A 242 -9.82 18.12 10.18
N ILE A 243 -9.62 16.82 9.96
CA ILE A 243 -9.72 15.80 11.00
C ILE A 243 -8.31 15.48 11.50
N GLY A 244 -8.09 15.63 12.82
CA GLY A 244 -6.80 15.39 13.46
C GLY A 244 -5.84 16.58 13.46
N GLY A 245 -6.35 17.81 13.39
CA GLY A 245 -5.58 19.04 13.57
C GLY A 245 -5.53 19.48 15.04
N GLU A 246 -4.30 19.71 15.53
CA GLU A 246 -3.84 20.31 16.79
C GLU A 246 -4.68 20.05 18.06
N GLU A 247 -4.44 18.89 18.68
CA GLU A 247 -4.30 18.82 20.15
C GLU A 247 -2.94 19.40 20.57
#